data_AF-A0A2A2N6W6-F1
#
_entry.id   AF-A0A2A2N6W6-F1
#
_cell.length_a   1.000
_cell.length_b   1.000
_cell.length_c   1.000
_cell.angle_alpha   90.00
_cell.angle_beta   90.00
_cell.angle_gamma   90.00
#
_symmetry.space_group_name_H-M   'P 1'
#
loop_
_entity.id
_entity.type
_entity.pdbx_description
1 polymer ?
#
loop_
_entity_poly.entity_id
_entity_poly.type
_entity_poly.pdbx_seq_one_letter_code
_entity_poly.pdbx_strand_id
1 'polypeptide(L)'
;MPQTLDQAVQVLDRDLEEFLLRFPLSITSAGQSKGAMRFYLYSHGDTAFGINQGVKMKEMRFRLGPKSLVKNAKALQCIHIPVSPFEQLKPDSISKVTHYDAADYLVTTQLTGCTFAIRKGKGGGLEFLHVQPKGDFNGMEVQRAVQKEFQVSFGRGSGTDNSTYGENTRVTVMGARTNGLWVVYAQYQDSSGSVTKVDCIYKEPSSVAYVD
;
A
#
# COMPACT_ATOMS: atom_id res chain seq x y z
N MET A 1 11.99 -22.96 9.48
CA MET A 1 11.85 -21.86 10.47
C MET A 1 11.48 -20.59 9.71
N PRO A 2 10.65 -19.69 10.28
CA PRO A 2 10.35 -18.39 9.69
C PRO A 2 11.63 -17.59 9.42
N GLN A 3 11.64 -16.78 8.34
CA GLN A 3 12.81 -15.95 8.03
C GLN A 3 13.00 -14.78 9.00
N THR A 4 14.25 -14.37 9.18
CA THR A 4 14.58 -13.20 10.01
C THR A 4 14.20 -11.89 9.33
N LEU A 5 14.24 -10.77 10.07
CA LEU A 5 14.07 -9.44 9.49
C LEU A 5 15.10 -9.16 8.38
N ASP A 6 16.37 -9.50 8.59
CA ASP A 6 17.43 -9.25 7.60
C ASP A 6 17.18 -10.01 6.30
N GLN A 7 16.74 -11.27 6.40
CA GLN A 7 16.36 -12.08 5.23
C GLN A 7 15.14 -11.50 4.51
N ALA A 8 14.13 -11.05 5.26
CA ALA A 8 12.95 -10.42 4.68
C ALA A 8 13.29 -9.08 4.00
N VAL A 9 14.22 -8.29 4.55
CA VAL A 9 14.72 -7.04 3.93
C VAL A 9 15.46 -7.35 2.63
N GLN A 10 16.24 -8.43 2.56
CA GLN A 10 16.88 -8.84 1.30
C GLN A 10 15.85 -9.19 0.22
N VAL A 11 14.72 -9.79 0.60
CA VAL A 11 13.61 -10.04 -0.34
C VAL A 11 12.95 -8.73 -0.74
N LEU A 12 12.64 -7.83 0.21
CA LEU A 12 12.05 -6.52 -0.06
C LEU A 12 12.87 -5.68 -1.05
N ASP A 13 14.18 -5.60 -0.82
CA ASP A 13 15.10 -4.80 -1.63
C ASP A 13 15.25 -5.36 -3.06
N ARG A 14 14.96 -6.66 -3.26
CA ARG A 14 14.99 -7.32 -4.57
C ARG A 14 13.65 -7.23 -5.29
N ASP A 15 12.57 -7.59 -4.60
CA ASP A 15 11.25 -7.78 -5.18
C ASP A 15 10.16 -7.54 -4.12
N LEU A 16 9.47 -6.39 -4.24
CA LEU A 16 8.37 -6.04 -3.36
C LEU A 16 7.19 -7.02 -3.46
N GLU A 17 6.90 -7.56 -4.65
CA GLU A 17 5.79 -8.50 -4.82
C GLU A 17 6.07 -9.79 -4.06
N GLU A 18 7.28 -10.35 -4.22
CA GLU A 18 7.70 -11.53 -3.49
C GLU A 18 7.68 -11.30 -1.98
N PHE A 19 8.18 -10.14 -1.52
CA PHE A 19 8.12 -9.76 -0.11
C PHE A 19 6.68 -9.76 0.40
N LEU A 20 5.76 -9.13 -0.33
CA LEU A 20 4.35 -9.05 0.07
C LEU A 20 3.63 -10.40 -0.05
N LEU A 21 4.02 -11.28 -0.96
CA LEU A 21 3.45 -12.63 -1.03
C LEU A 21 3.87 -13.44 0.19
N ARG A 22 5.16 -13.34 0.53
CA ARG A 22 5.79 -14.19 1.53
C ARG A 22 5.58 -13.71 2.96
N PHE A 23 5.56 -12.40 3.20
CA PHE A 23 5.57 -11.86 4.55
C PHE A 23 4.32 -11.04 4.85
N PRO A 24 3.49 -11.48 5.82
CA PRO A 24 2.36 -10.68 6.25
C PRO A 24 2.80 -9.33 6.82
N LEU A 25 2.31 -8.25 6.20
CA LEU A 25 2.67 -6.87 6.53
C LEU A 25 1.46 -6.11 7.08
N SER A 26 1.66 -5.39 8.20
CA SER A 26 0.71 -4.41 8.71
C SER A 26 1.33 -3.02 8.77
N ILE A 27 0.69 -2.04 8.11
CA ILE A 27 1.19 -0.65 8.06
C ILE A 27 0.36 0.23 9.00
N THR A 28 1.03 0.96 9.90
CA THR A 28 0.38 1.90 10.82
C THR A 28 0.46 3.35 10.34
N SER A 29 -0.51 4.17 10.73
CA SER A 29 -0.63 5.56 10.24
C SER A 29 0.44 6.48 10.81
N ALA A 30 0.89 7.44 9.99
CA ALA A 30 1.59 8.64 10.46
C ALA A 30 0.64 9.84 10.69
N GLY A 31 -0.67 9.58 10.87
CA GLY A 31 -1.69 10.60 11.03
C GLY A 31 -2.05 11.27 9.71
N GLN A 32 -2.27 12.59 9.72
CA GLN A 32 -2.59 13.38 8.52
C GLN A 32 -1.33 13.90 7.80
N SER A 33 -0.15 13.53 8.27
CA SER A 33 1.11 13.93 7.65
C SER A 33 1.24 13.37 6.23
N LYS A 34 1.54 14.23 5.26
CA LYS A 34 1.71 13.88 3.86
C LYS A 34 3.18 13.94 3.43
N GLY A 35 3.50 13.20 2.36
CA GLY A 35 4.78 13.31 1.68
C GLY A 35 5.85 12.38 2.24
N ALA A 36 7.11 12.68 1.91
CA ALA A 36 8.26 11.84 2.21
C ALA A 36 8.59 11.84 3.72
N MET A 37 8.63 10.65 4.31
CA MET A 37 8.97 10.46 5.71
C MET A 37 9.50 9.05 5.98
N ARG A 38 10.17 8.91 7.13
CA ARG A 38 10.77 7.65 7.53
C ARG A 38 9.75 6.74 8.19
N PHE A 39 9.63 5.52 7.68
CA PHE A 39 8.97 4.41 8.34
C PHE A 39 10.01 3.38 8.77
N TYR A 40 9.64 2.55 9.75
CA TYR A 40 10.49 1.52 10.31
C TYR A 40 9.80 0.17 10.12
N LEU A 41 10.46 -0.75 9.40
CA LEU A 41 10.06 -2.13 9.23
C LEU A 41 10.66 -2.99 10.35
N TYR A 42 9.82 -3.76 11.03
CA TYR A 42 10.27 -4.60 12.14
C TYR A 42 9.32 -5.76 12.44
N SER A 43 9.85 -6.78 13.12
CA SER A 43 9.09 -7.95 13.58
C SER A 43 8.71 -7.81 15.06
N HIS A 44 7.51 -8.30 15.41
CA HIS A 44 7.03 -8.41 16.80
C HIS A 44 7.20 -9.81 17.41
N GLY A 45 7.86 -10.73 16.70
CA GLY A 45 7.96 -12.14 17.14
C GLY A 45 6.77 -13.00 16.74
N ASP A 46 5.69 -12.40 16.23
CA ASP A 46 4.51 -13.11 15.75
C ASP A 46 4.73 -13.73 14.37
N THR A 47 3.96 -14.78 14.08
CA THR A 47 3.98 -15.50 12.80
C THR A 47 2.57 -15.65 12.25
N ALA A 48 2.45 -15.72 10.93
CA ALA A 48 1.24 -16.11 10.21
C ALA A 48 1.64 -16.79 8.89
N PHE A 49 0.67 -17.22 8.09
CA PHE A 49 1.00 -17.84 6.81
C PHE A 49 1.26 -16.78 5.74
N GLY A 50 2.39 -16.91 5.05
CA GLY A 50 2.64 -16.28 3.76
C GLY A 50 2.60 -17.29 2.63
N ILE A 51 2.87 -16.84 1.41
CA ILE A 51 2.91 -17.65 0.20
C ILE A 51 4.31 -17.55 -0.41
N ASN A 52 5.01 -18.67 -0.47
CA ASN A 52 6.31 -18.77 -1.12
C ASN A 52 6.20 -19.73 -2.29
N GLN A 53 6.36 -19.23 -3.52
CA GLN A 53 6.24 -20.03 -4.74
C GLN A 53 4.93 -20.86 -4.80
N GLY A 54 3.82 -20.25 -4.40
CA GLY A 54 2.50 -20.90 -4.36
C GLY A 54 2.23 -21.77 -3.13
N VAL A 55 3.23 -22.01 -2.27
CA VAL A 55 3.08 -22.84 -1.06
C VAL A 55 2.86 -21.97 0.16
N LYS A 56 1.83 -22.29 0.95
CA LYS A 56 1.58 -21.64 2.25
C LYS A 56 2.67 -22.04 3.25
N MET A 57 3.34 -21.06 3.83
CA MET A 57 4.42 -21.26 4.79
C MET A 57 4.28 -20.34 5.99
N LYS A 58 4.61 -20.86 7.18
CA LYS A 58 4.64 -20.05 8.39
C LYS A 58 5.84 -19.08 8.33
N GLU A 59 5.55 -17.79 8.32
CA GLU A 59 6.53 -16.71 8.18
C GLU A 59 6.33 -15.65 9.27
N MET A 60 7.36 -14.82 9.47
CA MET A 60 7.30 -13.71 10.43
C MET A 60 6.33 -12.64 9.95
N ARG A 61 5.55 -12.10 10.89
CA ARG A 61 4.73 -10.90 10.62
C ARG A 61 5.60 -9.66 10.80
N PHE A 62 5.54 -8.77 9.82
CA PHE A 62 6.18 -7.47 9.91
C PHE A 62 5.18 -6.36 10.12
N ARG A 63 5.66 -5.33 10.81
CA ARG A 63 4.98 -4.05 10.93
C ARG A 63 5.84 -2.97 10.32
N LEU A 64 5.18 -2.02 9.66
CA LEU A 64 5.80 -0.83 9.11
C LEU A 64 5.08 0.38 9.70
N GLY A 65 5.81 1.26 10.38
CA GLY A 65 5.21 2.42 11.03
C GLY A 65 6.16 3.59 11.21
N PRO A 66 5.67 4.79 11.57
CA PRO A 66 6.49 5.99 11.76
C PRO A 66 7.41 5.90 12.99
N LYS A 67 7.23 4.89 13.84
CA LYS A 67 8.05 4.60 15.01
C LYS A 67 8.35 3.10 15.06
N SER A 68 9.58 2.77 15.47
CA SER A 68 9.94 1.39 15.80
C SER A 68 9.66 1.08 17.26
N LEU A 69 9.26 -0.16 17.54
CA LEU A 69 9.15 -0.71 18.90
C LEU A 69 10.32 -1.64 19.25
N VAL A 70 11.27 -1.83 18.33
CA VAL A 70 12.46 -2.67 18.50
C VAL A 70 13.73 -1.95 18.04
N LYS A 71 14.90 -2.38 18.55
CA LYS A 71 16.18 -1.72 18.25
C LYS A 71 16.71 -1.99 16.84
N ASN A 72 16.40 -3.15 16.26
CA ASN A 72 16.96 -3.63 14.99
C ASN A 72 16.04 -3.36 13.79
N ALA A 73 15.17 -2.35 13.85
CA ALA A 73 14.27 -2.05 12.74
C ALA A 73 15.00 -1.46 11.53
N LYS A 74 14.53 -1.80 10.32
CA LYS A 74 15.01 -1.21 9.06
C LYS A 74 14.27 0.10 8.79
N ALA A 75 14.99 1.19 8.65
CA ALA A 75 14.42 2.45 8.18
C ALA A 75 14.18 2.41 6.66
N LEU A 76 12.99 2.83 6.24
CA LEU A 76 12.58 2.98 4.85
C LEU A 76 12.12 4.43 4.62
N GLN A 77 12.54 5.03 3.51
CA GLN A 77 12.04 6.33 3.10
C GLN A 77 10.76 6.13 2.28
N CYS A 78 9.62 6.58 2.81
CA CYS A 78 8.31 6.34 2.23
C CYS A 78 7.56 7.64 1.93
N ILE A 79 6.76 7.66 0.88
CA ILE A 79 5.64 8.58 0.76
C ILE A 79 4.47 8.00 1.56
N HIS A 80 3.98 8.76 2.54
CA HIS A 80 2.76 8.39 3.26
C HIS A 80 1.52 9.00 2.61
N ILE A 81 0.54 8.15 2.31
CA ILE A 81 -0.79 8.55 1.84
C ILE A 81 -1.78 8.47 3.02
N PRO A 82 -2.21 9.60 3.61
CA PRO A 82 -3.07 9.61 4.77
C PRO A 82 -4.52 9.25 4.41
N VAL A 83 -5.24 8.70 5.39
CA VAL A 83 -6.68 8.45 5.27
C VAL A 83 -7.44 9.75 5.46
N SER A 84 -8.29 10.10 4.50
CA SER A 84 -9.23 11.22 4.60
C SER A 84 -10.68 10.72 4.65
N PRO A 85 -11.59 11.41 5.36
CA PRO A 85 -13.02 11.09 5.26
C PRO A 85 -13.56 11.44 3.86
N PHE A 86 -14.50 10.65 3.35
CA PHE A 86 -15.15 10.92 2.07
C PHE A 86 -16.13 12.11 2.17
N GLU A 87 -15.62 13.32 1.94
CA GLU A 87 -16.39 14.57 1.92
C GLU A 87 -16.37 15.26 0.54
N GLN A 88 -16.36 14.48 -0.55
CA GLN A 88 -16.26 14.93 -1.96
C GLN A 88 -14.86 15.36 -2.41
N LEU A 89 -13.87 14.45 -2.40
CA LEU A 89 -12.61 14.58 -3.15
C LEU A 89 -11.91 15.95 -3.04
N LYS A 90 -11.92 16.55 -1.85
CA LYS A 90 -11.28 17.86 -1.62
C LYS A 90 -9.80 17.78 -2.05
N PRO A 91 -9.25 18.81 -2.71
CA PRO A 91 -7.83 18.82 -3.10
C PRO A 91 -6.89 18.53 -1.93
N ASP A 92 -7.25 18.98 -0.73
CA ASP A 92 -6.51 18.74 0.52
C ASP A 92 -6.51 17.29 0.99
N SER A 93 -7.29 16.39 0.38
CA SER A 93 -7.25 14.94 0.63
C SER A 93 -6.38 14.21 -0.39
N ILE A 94 -5.96 14.88 -1.47
CA ILE A 94 -5.12 14.30 -2.51
C ILE A 94 -3.65 14.48 -2.12
N SER A 95 -2.88 13.40 -2.22
CA SER A 95 -1.43 13.42 -2.04
C SER A 95 -0.77 13.41 -3.41
N LYS A 96 -0.08 14.50 -3.76
CA LYS A 96 0.71 14.59 -4.99
C LYS A 96 2.12 14.08 -4.74
N VAL A 97 2.59 13.22 -5.62
CA VAL A 97 3.95 12.68 -5.65
C VAL A 97 4.55 13.02 -7.00
N THR A 98 5.73 13.59 -6.98
CA THR A 98 6.49 13.98 -8.16
C THR A 98 7.61 12.98 -8.41
N HIS A 99 8.19 13.02 -9.60
CA HIS A 99 9.35 12.19 -9.91
C HIS A 99 10.64 12.65 -9.20
N TYR A 100 10.64 13.83 -8.57
CA TYR A 100 11.77 14.35 -7.78
C TYR A 100 11.75 13.90 -6.32
N ASP A 101 10.69 13.23 -5.87
CA ASP A 101 10.62 12.74 -4.49
C ASP A 101 11.66 11.63 -4.26
N ALA A 102 12.52 11.81 -3.26
CA ALA A 102 13.60 10.89 -2.91
C ALA A 102 13.14 9.64 -2.13
N ALA A 103 11.84 9.32 -2.13
CA ALA A 103 11.30 8.17 -1.44
C ALA A 103 11.25 6.95 -2.37
N ASP A 104 11.74 5.82 -1.88
CA ASP A 104 11.78 4.55 -2.62
C ASP A 104 10.47 3.77 -2.51
N TYR A 105 9.68 4.08 -1.48
CA TYR A 105 8.45 3.36 -1.17
C TYR A 105 7.25 4.29 -1.07
N LEU A 106 6.07 3.76 -1.35
CA LEU A 106 4.79 4.39 -1.06
C LEU A 106 4.06 3.51 -0.06
N VAL A 107 3.46 4.11 0.95
CA VAL A 107 2.72 3.38 1.97
C VAL A 107 1.41 4.06 2.29
N THR A 108 0.44 3.23 2.62
CA THR A 108 -0.82 3.66 3.22
C THR A 108 -1.14 2.75 4.40
N THR A 109 -1.95 3.25 5.32
CA THR A 109 -2.54 2.39 6.35
C THR A 109 -3.38 1.28 5.71
N GLN A 110 -3.61 0.22 6.50
CA GLN A 110 -4.52 -0.86 6.13
C GLN A 110 -5.88 -0.32 5.68
N LEU A 111 -6.36 -0.82 4.55
CA LEU A 111 -7.68 -0.57 4.01
C LEU A 111 -8.69 -1.48 4.73
N THR A 112 -9.63 -0.87 5.44
CA THR A 112 -10.79 -1.53 6.05
C THR A 112 -12.04 -0.76 5.66
N GLY A 113 -12.71 -1.20 4.59
CA GLY A 113 -13.81 -0.46 3.98
C GLY A 113 -13.43 0.83 3.22
N CYS A 114 -12.14 1.17 3.17
CA CYS A 114 -11.62 2.33 2.47
C CYS A 114 -11.52 2.14 0.94
N THR A 115 -11.22 3.22 0.22
CA THR A 115 -10.81 3.21 -1.18
C THR A 115 -9.44 3.88 -1.32
N PHE A 116 -8.54 3.22 -2.01
CA PHE A 116 -7.26 3.76 -2.47
C PHE A 116 -7.35 4.03 -3.97
N ALA A 117 -6.87 5.19 -4.43
CA ALA A 117 -6.96 5.56 -5.83
C ALA A 117 -5.74 6.30 -6.33
N ILE A 118 -5.48 6.16 -7.63
CA ILE A 118 -4.30 6.69 -8.31
C ILE A 118 -4.72 7.31 -9.64
N ARG A 119 -4.15 8.47 -9.96
CA ARG A 119 -4.22 9.06 -11.30
C ARG A 119 -2.95 9.83 -11.64
N LYS A 120 -2.78 10.20 -12.90
CA LYS A 120 -1.76 11.17 -13.31
C LYS A 120 -2.08 12.54 -12.71
N GLY A 121 -1.09 13.17 -12.10
CA GLY A 121 -1.24 14.50 -11.54
C GLY A 121 -1.34 15.57 -12.62
N LYS A 122 -2.16 16.61 -12.38
CA LYS A 122 -2.17 17.79 -13.27
C LYS A 122 -0.81 18.49 -13.15
N GLY A 123 -0.08 18.58 -14.27
CA GLY A 123 1.29 19.12 -14.31
C GLY A 123 2.40 18.11 -13.98
N GLY A 124 2.14 16.80 -14.14
CA GLY A 124 3.13 15.74 -13.95
C GLY A 124 3.09 15.07 -12.57
N GLY A 125 3.76 13.92 -12.47
CA GLY A 125 3.72 13.05 -11.29
C GLY A 125 2.42 12.24 -11.14
N LEU A 126 2.19 11.72 -9.95
CA LEU A 126 1.03 10.93 -9.58
C LEU A 126 0.25 11.60 -8.44
N GLU A 127 -1.06 11.47 -8.50
CA GLU A 127 -1.97 11.87 -7.43
C GLU A 127 -2.58 10.61 -6.82
N PHE A 128 -2.49 10.54 -5.50
CA PHE A 128 -2.98 9.44 -4.70
C PHE A 128 -4.08 9.91 -3.77
N LEU A 129 -5.00 8.99 -3.48
CA LEU A 129 -6.07 9.21 -2.54
C LEU A 129 -6.24 7.95 -1.69
N HIS A 130 -6.41 8.12 -0.40
CA HIS A 130 -6.94 7.10 0.48
C HIS A 130 -8.11 7.69 1.25
N VAL A 131 -9.31 7.22 0.96
CA VAL A 131 -10.55 7.70 1.58
C VAL A 131 -11.27 6.61 2.35
N GLN A 132 -11.75 6.97 3.53
CA GLN A 132 -12.68 6.15 4.31
C GLN A 132 -14.12 6.63 4.09
N PRO A 133 -15.11 5.73 4.06
CA PRO A 133 -16.52 6.12 3.99
C PRO A 133 -16.93 6.98 5.20
N LYS A 134 -17.89 7.89 4.98
CA LYS A 134 -18.41 8.79 6.00
C LYS A 134 -19.89 9.09 5.73
N GLY A 135 -20.67 9.21 6.81
CA GLY A 135 -22.11 9.49 6.71
C GLY A 135 -22.84 8.32 6.06
N ASP A 136 -23.70 8.62 5.10
CA ASP A 136 -24.54 7.63 4.42
C ASP A 136 -23.80 6.85 3.32
N PHE A 137 -22.57 7.25 2.96
CA PHE A 137 -21.79 6.54 1.96
C PHE A 137 -21.16 5.28 2.55
N ASN A 138 -21.42 4.13 1.95
CA ASN A 138 -20.70 2.89 2.21
C ASN A 138 -19.45 2.74 1.31
N GLY A 139 -18.60 1.77 1.60
CA GLY A 139 -17.35 1.54 0.87
C GLY A 139 -17.51 1.33 -0.64
N MET A 140 -18.61 0.71 -1.08
CA MET A 140 -18.88 0.49 -2.50
C MET A 140 -19.27 1.78 -3.21
N GLU A 141 -20.06 2.62 -2.56
CA GLU A 141 -20.48 3.92 -3.10
C GLU A 141 -19.28 4.87 -3.22
N VAL A 142 -18.39 4.86 -2.22
CA VAL A 142 -17.12 5.59 -2.29
C VAL A 142 -16.26 5.09 -3.46
N GLN A 143 -16.07 3.78 -3.59
CA GLN A 143 -15.25 3.20 -4.67
C GLN A 143 -15.77 3.60 -6.05
N ARG A 144 -17.09 3.51 -6.27
CA ARG A 144 -17.76 3.92 -7.52
C ARG A 144 -17.66 5.41 -7.79
N ALA A 145 -17.76 6.25 -6.76
CA ALA A 145 -17.61 7.69 -6.92
C ALA A 145 -16.18 8.07 -7.31
N VAL A 146 -15.18 7.46 -6.65
CA VAL A 146 -13.75 7.69 -6.92
C VAL A 146 -13.35 7.16 -8.30
N GLN A 147 -13.94 6.04 -8.76
CA GLN A 147 -13.66 5.46 -10.08
C GLN A 147 -13.99 6.40 -11.26
N LYS A 148 -14.89 7.38 -11.07
CA LYS A 148 -15.21 8.38 -12.10
C LYS A 148 -14.09 9.40 -12.31
N GLU A 149 -13.22 9.57 -11.32
CA GLU A 149 -12.26 10.70 -11.22
C GLU A 149 -10.80 10.25 -11.24
N PHE A 150 -10.56 8.96 -11.00
CA PHE A 150 -9.23 8.36 -10.91
C PHE A 150 -9.07 7.21 -11.89
N GLN A 151 -7.86 7.06 -12.43
CA GLN A 151 -7.51 6.00 -13.38
C GLN A 151 -7.59 4.62 -12.72
N VAL A 152 -7.13 4.54 -11.47
CA VAL A 152 -7.25 3.36 -10.62
C VAL A 152 -8.08 3.74 -9.40
N SER A 153 -9.09 2.93 -9.10
CA SER A 153 -9.88 3.00 -7.87
C SER A 153 -9.97 1.60 -7.30
N PHE A 154 -9.22 1.36 -6.22
CA PHE A 154 -9.10 0.09 -5.52
C PHE A 154 -9.78 0.19 -4.16
N GLY A 155 -10.96 -0.42 -4.01
CA GLY A 155 -11.79 -0.22 -2.82
C GLY A 155 -12.67 -1.42 -2.46
N ARG A 156 -13.55 -1.25 -1.50
CA ARG A 156 -14.52 -2.30 -1.12
C ARG A 156 -15.53 -2.52 -2.25
N GLY A 157 -15.79 -3.78 -2.60
CA GLY A 157 -16.75 -4.17 -3.63
C GLY A 157 -17.10 -5.65 -3.58
N SER A 158 -17.65 -6.19 -4.68
CA SER A 158 -17.96 -7.61 -4.81
C SER A 158 -16.71 -8.50 -4.80
N GLY A 159 -15.51 -7.93 -4.96
CA GLY A 159 -14.24 -8.67 -4.94
C GLY A 159 -14.04 -9.55 -6.17
N THR A 160 -14.80 -9.30 -7.23
CA THR A 160 -14.82 -10.10 -8.47
C THR A 160 -13.89 -9.57 -9.55
N ASP A 161 -13.27 -8.42 -9.34
CA ASP A 161 -12.36 -7.77 -10.27
C ASP A 161 -11.09 -7.27 -9.55
N ASN A 162 -10.06 -6.90 -10.33
CA ASN A 162 -8.80 -6.39 -9.79
C ASN A 162 -8.91 -4.97 -9.20
N SER A 163 -10.13 -4.40 -9.16
CA SER A 163 -10.41 -3.05 -8.66
C SER A 163 -11.13 -3.07 -7.31
N THR A 164 -11.54 -4.24 -6.83
CA THR A 164 -12.25 -4.36 -5.56
C THR A 164 -11.76 -5.49 -4.66
N TYR A 165 -11.96 -5.32 -3.36
CA TYR A 165 -11.73 -6.36 -2.36
C TYR A 165 -12.99 -6.62 -1.53
N GLY A 166 -13.07 -7.85 -1.01
CA GLY A 166 -14.24 -8.35 -0.29
C GLY A 166 -14.54 -7.62 1.02
N GLU A 167 -15.79 -7.70 1.43
CA GLU A 167 -16.38 -6.97 2.56
C GLU A 167 -15.63 -7.13 3.89
N ASN A 168 -15.08 -8.31 4.17
CA ASN A 168 -14.37 -8.64 5.41
C ASN A 168 -12.85 -8.81 5.22
N THR A 169 -12.32 -8.33 4.09
CA THR A 169 -10.90 -8.50 3.77
C THR A 169 -10.08 -7.33 4.27
N ARG A 170 -8.93 -7.64 4.89
CA ARG A 170 -7.91 -6.64 5.24
C ARG A 170 -6.95 -6.53 4.09
N VAL A 171 -6.70 -5.31 3.63
CA VAL A 171 -5.75 -5.08 2.54
C VAL A 171 -4.72 -4.05 2.95
N THR A 172 -3.45 -4.36 2.76
CA THR A 172 -2.34 -3.42 2.90
C THR A 172 -1.88 -3.01 1.51
N VAL A 173 -1.72 -1.71 1.25
CA VAL A 173 -1.19 -1.22 -0.03
C VAL A 173 0.20 -0.64 0.19
N MET A 174 1.15 -1.07 -0.64
CA MET A 174 2.52 -0.61 -0.66
C MET A 174 3.01 -0.52 -2.09
N GLY A 175 3.75 0.53 -2.41
CA GLY A 175 4.42 0.68 -3.69
C GLY A 175 5.93 0.75 -3.52
N ALA A 176 6.63 0.37 -4.58
CA ALA A 176 8.07 0.55 -4.72
C ALA A 176 8.35 1.35 -6.00
N ARG A 177 9.44 2.12 -5.94
CA ARG A 177 9.95 2.86 -7.07
C ARG A 177 11.12 2.10 -7.68
N THR A 178 11.02 1.75 -8.95
CA THR A 178 12.08 1.03 -9.67
C THR A 178 12.36 1.77 -10.97
N ASN A 179 13.61 2.17 -11.19
CA ASN A 179 14.03 2.99 -12.35
C ASN A 179 13.20 4.27 -12.50
N GLY A 180 12.84 4.89 -11.38
CA GLY A 180 12.06 6.14 -11.34
C GLY A 180 10.55 5.98 -11.53
N LEU A 181 10.06 4.77 -11.82
CA LEU A 181 8.64 4.47 -12.05
C LEU A 181 8.02 3.74 -10.86
N TRP A 182 6.75 4.03 -10.57
CA TRP A 182 6.02 3.39 -9.48
C TRP A 182 5.36 2.08 -9.89
N VAL A 183 5.48 1.07 -9.03
CA VAL A 183 4.64 -0.13 -9.03
C VAL A 183 3.98 -0.27 -7.66
N VAL A 184 2.67 -0.48 -7.63
CA VAL A 184 1.87 -0.50 -6.40
C VAL A 184 1.11 -1.81 -6.29
N TYR A 185 1.24 -2.44 -5.13
CA TYR A 185 0.67 -3.74 -4.81
C TYR A 185 -0.32 -3.66 -3.65
N ALA A 186 -1.29 -4.56 -3.65
CA ALA A 186 -2.25 -4.79 -2.58
C ALA A 186 -2.04 -6.20 -2.00
N GLN A 187 -1.68 -6.30 -0.72
CA GLN A 187 -1.56 -7.55 0.01
C GLN A 187 -2.85 -7.83 0.77
N TYR A 188 -3.48 -8.97 0.47
CA TYR A 188 -4.74 -9.39 1.07
C TYR A 188 -4.46 -10.32 2.24
N GLN A 189 -5.15 -10.07 3.35
CA GLN A 189 -5.02 -10.85 4.58
C GLN A 189 -6.37 -11.36 5.07
N ASP A 190 -6.37 -12.57 5.60
CA ASP A 190 -7.52 -13.12 6.34
C ASP A 190 -7.58 -12.57 7.78
N SER A 191 -8.56 -13.04 8.55
CA SER A 191 -8.77 -12.62 9.94
C SER A 191 -7.59 -12.94 10.87
N SER A 192 -6.80 -13.97 10.55
CA SER A 192 -5.58 -14.35 11.28
C SER A 192 -4.38 -13.47 10.92
N GLY A 193 -4.51 -12.65 9.87
CA GLY A 193 -3.40 -11.88 9.30
C GLY A 193 -2.50 -12.73 8.41
N SER A 194 -2.97 -13.85 7.88
CA SER A 194 -2.24 -14.64 6.89
C SER A 194 -2.50 -14.09 5.49
N VAL A 195 -1.46 -14.07 4.65
CA VAL A 195 -1.54 -13.62 3.26
C VAL A 195 -2.37 -14.62 2.45
N THR A 196 -3.37 -14.11 1.73
CA THR A 196 -4.22 -14.91 0.85
C THR A 196 -3.91 -14.68 -0.63
N LYS A 197 -3.51 -13.46 -1.00
CA LYS A 197 -3.01 -13.09 -2.33
C LYS A 197 -2.31 -11.73 -2.30
N VAL A 198 -1.61 -11.42 -3.39
CA VAL A 198 -1.09 -10.08 -3.69
C VAL A 198 -1.49 -9.74 -5.13
N ASP A 199 -2.01 -8.54 -5.34
CA ASP A 199 -2.33 -8.03 -6.68
C ASP A 199 -1.49 -6.79 -6.99
N CYS A 200 -0.95 -6.71 -8.21
CA CYS A 200 -0.45 -5.45 -8.75
C CYS A 200 -1.63 -4.58 -9.16
N ILE A 201 -1.87 -3.48 -8.44
CA ILE A 201 -3.01 -2.59 -8.67
C ILE A 201 -2.66 -1.39 -9.54
N TYR A 202 -1.37 -1.09 -9.70
CA TYR A 202 -0.90 -0.04 -10.60
C TYR A 202 0.56 -0.27 -11.00
N LYS A 203 0.84 -0.06 -12.29
CA LYS A 203 2.18 0.02 -12.85
C LYS A 203 2.27 1.28 -13.69
N GLU A 204 3.17 2.18 -13.32
CA GLU A 204 3.36 3.42 -14.07
C GLU A 204 3.86 3.10 -15.49
N PRO A 205 3.16 3.58 -16.54
CA PRO A 205 3.60 3.35 -17.91
C PRO A 205 4.97 3.98 -18.16
N SER A 206 5.84 3.26 -18.87
CA SER A 206 7.20 3.73 -19.22
C SER A 206 7.23 4.84 -20.28
N SER A 207 6.14 5.58 -20.48
CA SER A 207 6.03 6.64 -21.49
C SER A 207 6.79 7.92 -21.10
N VAL A 208 7.82 7.82 -20.26
CA VAL A 208 8.68 8.95 -19.91
C VAL A 208 9.70 9.09 -21.03
N ALA A 209 9.39 9.97 -21.99
CA ALA A 209 10.44 10.70 -22.68
C ALA A 209 11.19 11.47 -21.60
N TYR A 210 12.39 11.01 -21.24
CA TYR A 210 13.34 11.82 -20.49
C TYR A 210 13.65 13.02 -21.39
N VAL A 211 13.11 14.18 -21.05
CA VAL A 211 13.60 15.43 -21.62
C VAL A 211 14.81 15.77 -20.76
N ASP A 212 15.98 15.58 -21.34
CA ASP A 212 17.27 16.06 -20.81
C ASP A 212 17.22 17.58 -20.53
#